data_AF-A0A2Z5ZL01-F1
#
_entry.id   AF-A0A2Z5ZL01-F1
#
_cell.length_a   1.000
_cell.length_b   1.000
_cell.length_c   1.000
_cell.angle_alpha   90.00
_cell.angle_beta   90.00
_cell.angle_gamma   90.00
#
_symmetry.space_group_name_H-M   'P 1'
#
loop_
_entity.id
_entity.type
_entity.pdbx_description
1 polymer ?
#
loop_
_entity_poly.entity_id
_entity_poly.type
_entity_poly.pdbx_seq_one_letter_code
_entity_poly.pdbx_strand_id
1 'polypeptide(L)'
;MHKPDPPPMTFIQGSDASKPEGMDIDVVRALAQRWHASLSLITMDFTGLFPSLAAQRCGLVISGIIQLADREKNFDAVAYQETALTVVARANTPPLKAWPNCLAKPLPCKQAQATQPA
;
A
#
# COMPACT_ATOMS: atom_id res chain seq x y z
N MET A 1 -14.16 -11.54 -4.64
CA MET A 1 -14.36 -10.97 -3.29
C MET A 1 -13.13 -10.12 -2.99
N HIS A 2 -13.25 -8.81 -3.17
CA HIS A 2 -12.18 -7.82 -2.99
C HIS A 2 -11.88 -7.66 -1.49
N LYS A 3 -10.61 -7.72 -1.10
CA LYS A 3 -10.16 -7.37 0.24
C LYS A 3 -9.56 -5.97 0.15
N PRO A 4 -10.23 -4.93 0.68
CA PRO A 4 -9.66 -3.58 0.75
C PRO A 4 -8.35 -3.62 1.55
N ASP A 5 -7.41 -2.73 1.24
CA ASP A 5 -6.23 -2.56 2.08
C ASP A 5 -6.68 -2.19 3.52
N PRO A 6 -6.01 -2.69 4.56
CA PRO A 6 -6.40 -2.38 5.92
C PRO A 6 -6.17 -0.88 6.22
N PRO A 7 -6.95 -0.26 7.11
CA PRO A 7 -6.70 1.10 7.58
C PRO A 7 -5.23 1.24 8.06
N PRO A 8 -4.57 2.39 7.80
CA PRO A 8 -5.12 3.68 7.36
C PRO A 8 -4.98 3.97 5.84
N MET A 9 -4.51 3.02 5.02
CA MET A 9 -4.02 3.32 3.66
C MET A 9 -5.14 3.54 2.63
N THR A 10 -5.91 2.49 2.32
CA THR A 10 -7.08 2.56 1.44
C THR A 10 -8.12 1.56 1.92
N PHE A 11 -9.21 2.03 2.53
CA PHE A 11 -10.28 1.18 3.03
C PHE A 11 -11.63 1.65 2.48
N ILE A 12 -12.60 0.75 2.42
CA ILE A 12 -13.99 1.10 2.10
C ILE A 12 -14.73 1.26 3.42
N GLN A 13 -15.27 2.46 3.68
CA GLN A 13 -16.13 2.67 4.83
C GLN A 13 -17.56 2.21 4.50
N GLY A 14 -18.01 1.13 5.16
CA GLY A 14 -19.33 0.55 4.94
C GLY A 14 -19.39 -0.38 3.72
N SER A 15 -20.53 -0.45 3.04
CA SER A 15 -20.79 -1.40 1.93
C SER A 15 -20.63 -0.80 0.54
N ASP A 16 -20.30 0.49 0.42
CA ASP A 16 -20.22 1.20 -0.86
C ASP A 16 -18.80 1.20 -1.42
N ALA A 17 -18.49 0.21 -2.26
CA ALA A 17 -17.20 0.07 -2.92
C ALA A 17 -16.85 1.23 -3.86
N SER A 18 -17.78 2.13 -4.17
CA SER A 18 -17.52 3.31 -5.00
C SER A 18 -16.84 4.47 -4.25
N LYS A 19 -16.71 4.37 -2.92
CA LYS A 19 -16.15 5.42 -2.07
C LYS A 19 -15.00 4.88 -1.23
N PRO A 20 -13.83 4.62 -1.83
CA PRO A 20 -12.64 4.35 -1.05
C PRO A 20 -12.26 5.60 -0.23
N GLU A 21 -11.75 5.37 0.97
CA GLU A 21 -11.26 6.36 1.92
C GLU A 21 -9.87 5.93 2.44
N GLY A 22 -9.14 6.85 3.06
CA GLY A 22 -7.79 6.59 3.58
C GLY A 22 -6.75 7.54 3.01
N MET A 23 -5.51 7.40 3.50
CA MET A 23 -4.41 8.31 3.17
C MET A 23 -4.20 8.44 1.67
N ASP A 24 -4.19 7.34 0.92
CA ASP A 24 -3.93 7.34 -0.52
C ASP A 24 -5.01 8.16 -1.26
N ILE A 25 -6.25 8.05 -0.80
CA ILE A 25 -7.38 8.77 -1.39
C ILE A 25 -7.30 10.26 -1.07
N ASP A 26 -6.89 10.64 0.14
CA ASP A 26 -6.72 12.03 0.51
C ASP A 26 -5.56 12.69 -0.23
N VAL A 27 -4.45 11.95 -0.43
CA VAL A 27 -3.32 12.41 -1.26
C VAL A 27 -3.77 12.66 -2.69
N VAL A 28 -4.48 11.72 -3.33
CA VAL A 28 -4.88 11.91 -4.74
C VAL A 28 -5.93 13.02 -4.91
N ARG A 29 -6.83 13.21 -3.94
CA ARG A 29 -7.76 14.36 -3.92
C ARG A 29 -7.00 15.69 -3.85
N ALA A 30 -6.01 15.80 -2.96
CA ALA A 30 -5.19 17.01 -2.84
C ALA A 30 -4.38 17.28 -4.12
N LEU A 31 -3.84 16.22 -4.76
CA LEU A 31 -3.14 16.35 -6.05
C LEU A 31 -4.07 16.82 -7.16
N ALA A 32 -5.26 16.24 -7.28
CA ALA A 32 -6.24 16.65 -8.29
C ALA A 32 -6.64 18.13 -8.13
N GLN A 33 -6.84 18.59 -6.90
CA GLN A 33 -7.09 20.01 -6.61
C GLN A 33 -5.91 20.90 -7.02
N ARG A 34 -4.67 20.50 -6.67
CA ARG A 34 -3.46 21.27 -7.00
C ARG A 34 -3.18 21.35 -8.50
N TRP A 35 -3.53 20.30 -9.25
CA TRP A 35 -3.32 20.24 -10.70
C TRP A 35 -4.53 20.72 -11.51
N HIS A 36 -5.62 21.12 -10.85
CA HIS A 36 -6.89 21.44 -11.51
C HIS A 36 -7.39 20.31 -12.44
N ALA A 37 -7.18 19.06 -12.02
CA ALA A 37 -7.54 17.87 -12.78
C ALA A 37 -8.86 17.26 -12.30
N SER A 38 -9.58 16.60 -13.21
CA SER A 38 -10.74 15.78 -12.83
C SER A 38 -10.29 14.46 -12.22
N LEU A 39 -10.83 14.11 -11.05
CA LEU A 39 -10.52 12.87 -10.36
C LEU A 39 -11.60 11.81 -10.62
N SER A 40 -11.19 10.66 -11.14
CA SER A 40 -12.00 9.44 -11.21
C SER A 40 -11.26 8.31 -10.52
N LEU A 41 -11.87 7.73 -9.49
CA LEU A 41 -11.28 6.65 -8.70
C LEU A 41 -11.73 5.30 -9.27
N ILE A 42 -10.78 4.47 -9.68
CA ILE A 42 -11.03 3.13 -10.21
C ILE A 42 -10.35 2.14 -9.28
N THR A 43 -11.14 1.32 -8.60
CA THR A 43 -10.63 0.23 -7.77
C THR A 43 -10.45 -1.03 -8.60
N MET A 44 -9.30 -1.69 -8.46
CA MET A 44 -9.02 -2.98 -9.08
C MET A 44 -8.05 -3.80 -8.21
N ASP A 45 -7.86 -5.07 -8.56
CA ASP A 45 -6.86 -5.90 -7.87
C ASP A 45 -5.44 -5.45 -8.19
N PHE A 46 -4.51 -5.67 -7.26
CA PHE A 46 -3.11 -5.22 -7.36
C PHE A 46 -2.43 -5.66 -8.68
N THR A 47 -2.73 -6.87 -9.14
CA THR A 47 -2.20 -7.43 -10.40
C THR A 47 -2.63 -6.64 -11.64
N GLY A 48 -3.75 -5.90 -11.56
CA GLY A 48 -4.29 -5.09 -12.64
C GLY A 48 -3.75 -3.66 -12.72
N LEU A 49 -3.07 -3.17 -11.68
CA LEU A 49 -2.65 -1.77 -11.58
C LEU A 49 -1.66 -1.37 -12.69
N PHE A 50 -0.54 -2.08 -12.78
CA PHE A 50 0.51 -1.77 -13.75
C PHE A 50 0.09 -2.03 -15.21
N PRO A 51 -0.60 -3.14 -15.55
CA PRO A 51 -1.13 -3.32 -16.90
C PRO A 51 -2.11 -2.21 -17.31
N SER A 52 -2.94 -1.72 -16.38
CA SER A 52 -3.89 -0.64 -16.67
C SER A 52 -3.19 0.70 -16.91
N LEU A 53 -2.13 0.99 -16.14
CA LEU A 53 -1.29 2.18 -16.33
C LEU A 53 -0.55 2.12 -17.68
N ALA A 54 0.07 0.97 -18.00
CA ALA A 54 0.75 0.76 -19.27
C ALA A 54 -0.20 0.87 -20.48
N ALA A 55 -1.44 0.39 -20.33
CA ALA A 55 -2.49 0.50 -21.35
C ALA A 55 -3.20 1.86 -21.36
N GLN A 56 -2.71 2.85 -20.59
CA GLN A 56 -3.27 4.20 -20.48
C GLN A 56 -4.76 4.25 -20.07
N ARG A 57 -5.24 3.23 -19.37
CA ARG A 57 -6.62 3.19 -18.83
C ARG A 57 -6.77 4.04 -17.57
N CYS A 58 -5.66 4.33 -16.89
CA CYS A 58 -5.56 5.28 -15.79
C CYS A 58 -4.26 6.10 -15.94
N GLY A 59 -4.24 7.30 -15.37
CA GLY A 59 -3.07 8.20 -15.40
C GLY A 59 -2.17 8.13 -14.17
N LEU A 60 -2.63 7.48 -13.10
CA LEU A 60 -1.90 7.36 -11.83
C LEU A 60 -2.34 6.06 -11.13
N VAL A 61 -1.38 5.42 -10.46
CA VAL A 61 -1.62 4.33 -9.53
C VAL A 61 -1.19 4.78 -8.14
N ILE A 62 -2.07 4.64 -7.15
CA ILE A 62 -1.79 4.91 -5.74
C ILE A 62 -2.47 3.83 -4.88
N SER A 63 -1.66 3.00 -4.21
CA SER A 63 -2.13 1.82 -3.44
C SER A 63 -0.99 1.30 -2.55
N GLY A 64 -0.34 2.18 -1.76
CA GLY A 64 0.78 1.79 -0.88
C GLY A 64 1.93 1.01 -1.56
N ILE A 65 2.26 1.34 -2.80
CA ILE A 65 3.25 0.61 -3.59
C ILE A 65 4.67 0.92 -3.11
N ILE A 66 5.44 -0.11 -2.81
CA ILE A 66 6.88 0.02 -2.56
C ILE A 66 7.59 0.36 -3.88
N GLN A 67 8.36 1.45 -3.86
CA GLN A 67 9.24 1.86 -4.94
C GLN A 67 10.37 0.85 -5.09
N LEU A 68 10.47 0.23 -6.26
CA LEU A 68 11.48 -0.78 -6.58
C LEU A 68 12.19 -0.37 -7.86
N ALA A 69 13.52 -0.38 -7.86
CA ALA A 69 14.35 0.05 -8.99
C ALA A 69 13.98 -0.66 -10.32
N ASP A 70 13.61 -1.94 -10.28
CA ASP A 70 13.19 -2.66 -11.48
C ASP A 70 11.84 -2.17 -12.04
N ARG A 71 10.94 -1.68 -11.19
CA ARG A 71 9.66 -1.09 -11.64
C ARG A 71 9.88 0.28 -12.27
N GLU A 72 10.84 1.04 -11.76
CA GLU A 72 11.16 2.38 -12.27
C GLU A 72 11.75 2.39 -13.69
N LYS A 73 12.26 1.24 -14.15
CA LYS A 73 12.66 1.08 -15.55
C LYS A 73 11.48 1.25 -16.52
N ASN A 74 10.25 1.02 -16.05
CA ASN A 74 9.04 1.01 -16.88
C ASN A 74 8.03 2.10 -16.49
N PHE A 75 8.09 2.64 -15.28
CA PHE A 75 7.12 3.60 -14.75
C PHE A 75 7.79 4.66 -13.88
N ASP A 76 7.45 5.93 -14.10
CA ASP A 76 7.89 7.00 -13.21
C ASP A 76 7.21 6.88 -11.83
N ALA A 77 7.97 7.13 -10.76
CA ALA A 77 7.48 7.04 -9.39
C ALA A 77 7.95 8.23 -8.54
N VAL A 78 7.08 8.66 -7.61
CA VAL A 78 7.40 9.66 -6.60
C VAL A 78 6.99 9.11 -5.24
N ALA A 79 7.96 9.05 -4.31
CA ALA A 79 7.69 8.64 -2.94
C ALA A 79 6.85 9.69 -2.21
N TYR A 80 5.79 9.25 -1.53
CA TYR A 80 4.93 10.11 -0.70
C TYR A 80 4.79 9.61 0.76
N GLN A 81 5.35 8.45 1.08
CA GLN A 81 5.35 7.88 2.41
C GLN A 81 6.64 7.08 2.64
N GLU A 82 7.27 7.27 3.79
CA GLU A 82 8.31 6.37 4.29
C GLU A 82 7.66 5.23 5.09
N THR A 83 8.03 3.99 4.76
CA THR A 83 7.52 2.79 5.44
C THR A 83 8.67 1.94 5.95
N ALA A 84 8.45 1.24 7.06
CA ALA A 84 9.45 0.40 7.70
C ALA A 84 8.86 -0.95 8.09
N LEU A 85 9.68 -2.01 8.03
CA LEU A 85 9.34 -3.31 8.60
C LEU A 85 9.38 -3.23 10.12
N THR A 86 8.28 -3.62 10.75
CA THR A 86 8.17 -3.65 12.20
C THR A 86 7.78 -5.03 12.70
N VAL A 87 8.24 -5.37 13.91
CA VAL A 87 7.85 -6.57 14.63
C VAL A 87 6.84 -6.18 15.68
N VAL A 88 5.66 -6.79 15.61
CA VAL A 88 4.60 -6.61 16.60
C VAL A 88 4.58 -7.79 17.57
N ALA A 89 4.44 -7.51 18.86
CA ALA A 89 4.28 -8.50 19.92
C ALA A 89 2.97 -8.23 20.69
N ARG A 90 2.49 -9.22 21.46
CA ARG A 90 1.35 -9.00 22.36
C ARG A 90 1.67 -7.90 23.36
N ALA A 91 0.66 -7.13 23.75
CA ALA A 91 0.77 -6.20 24.87
C ALA A 91 1.35 -6.91 26.11
N ASN A 92 2.18 -6.19 26.88
CA ASN A 92 2.91 -6.69 28.05
C ASN A 92 3.98 -7.77 27.77
N THR A 93 4.38 -7.96 26.51
CA THR A 93 5.61 -8.72 26.19
C THR A 93 6.83 -7.87 26.58
N PRO A 94 7.84 -8.43 27.28
CA PRO A 94 9.06 -7.68 27.59
C PRO A 94 9.71 -7.06 26.34
N PRO A 95 10.32 -5.87 26.44
CA PRO A 95 10.93 -5.20 25.28
C PRO A 95 11.95 -6.10 24.56
N LEU A 96 11.84 -6.18 23.24
CA LEU A 96 12.84 -6.82 22.41
C LEU A 96 14.10 -5.95 22.40
N LYS A 97 15.22 -6.53 22.85
CA LYS A 97 16.52 -5.82 22.94
C LYS A 97 17.36 -5.91 21.67
N ALA A 98 16.94 -6.74 20.72
CA ALA A 98 17.60 -6.97 19.45
C ALA A 98 16.58 -7.46 18.42
N TRP A 99 16.95 -7.38 17.13
CA TRP A 99 16.14 -7.94 16.06
C TRP A 99 15.94 -9.44 16.30
N PRO A 100 14.69 -9.93 16.41
CA PRO A 100 14.45 -11.34 16.66
C PRO A 100 14.85 -12.16 15.43
N ASN A 101 15.60 -13.25 15.65
CA ASN A 101 15.77 -14.27 14.63
C ASN A 101 14.46 -15.07 14.51
N CYS A 102 13.57 -14.60 13.64
CA CYS A 102 12.25 -15.21 13.41
C CYS A 102 12.33 -16.67 12.90
N LEU A 103 13.50 -17.15 12.51
CA LEU A 103 13.72 -18.53 12.05
C LEU A 103 14.03 -19.52 13.20
N ALA A 104 14.39 -19.05 14.40
CA ALA A 104 15.00 -19.90 15.42
C ALA A 104 14.12 -20.25 16.64
N LYS A 105 12.93 -19.66 16.81
CA LYS A 105 12.06 -19.91 17.98
C LYS A 105 10.56 -19.77 17.65
N PRO A 106 9.64 -20.39 18.42
CA PRO A 106 8.20 -20.33 18.19
C PRO A 106 7.61 -19.01 18.71
N LEU A 107 8.23 -17.87 18.40
CA LEU A 107 7.52 -16.61 18.43
C LEU A 107 6.52 -16.66 17.26
N PRO A 108 5.24 -16.35 17.45
CA PRO A 108 4.31 -16.15 16.35
C PRO A 108 4.66 -14.81 15.67
N CYS A 109 5.84 -14.75 15.06
CA CYS A 109 6.27 -13.68 14.19
C CYS A 109 5.44 -13.81 12.92
N LYS A 110 4.27 -13.18 12.89
CA LYS A 110 3.69 -12.82 11.61
C LYS A 110 4.54 -11.69 11.07
N GLN A 111 5.40 -11.98 10.10
CA GLN A 111 6.00 -10.94 9.27
C GLN A 111 4.85 -10.11 8.72
N ALA A 112 4.71 -8.89 9.24
CA ALA A 112 3.79 -7.90 8.70
C ALA A 112 4.54 -7.15 7.61
N GLN A 113 4.80 -7.80 6.46
CA GLN A 113 5.00 -7.08 5.20
C GLN A 113 5.11 -8.00 3.99
N ALA A 114 4.58 -7.43 2.90
CA ALA A 114 4.92 -7.63 1.50
C ALA A 114 5.86 -8.80 1.24
N THR A 115 5.31 -9.84 0.61
CA THR A 115 6.04 -10.88 -0.12
C THR A 115 7.32 -10.30 -0.74
N GLN A 116 8.44 -10.69 -0.13
CA GLN A 116 9.80 -10.47 -0.60
C GLN A 116 10.02 -11.15 -1.97
N PRO A 117 11.01 -10.70 -2.75
CA PRO A 117 11.09 -10.95 -4.18
C PRO A 117 11.60 -12.36 -4.51
N ALA A 118 11.01 -12.94 -5.55
CA ALA A 118 11.68 -13.53 -6.71
C ALA A 118 10.76 -13.35 -7.92
#